data_AF-A0A9D9N973-F1
#
_entry.id   AF-A0A9D9N973-F1
#
_cell.length_a   1.000
_cell.length_b   1.000
_cell.length_c   1.000
_cell.angle_alpha   90.00
_cell.angle_beta   90.00
_cell.angle_gamma   90.00
#
_symmetry.space_group_name_H-M   'P 1'
#
loop_
_entity.id
_entity.type
_entity.pdbx_description
1 polymer ?
#
loop_
_entity_poly.entity_id
_entity_poly.type
_entity_poly.pdbx_seq_one_letter_code
_entity_poly.pdbx_strand_id
1 'polypeptide(L)'
;MEKFLRFVFVALLAGALFSCQDYEPYDDSGINSELDRLEEAINDLLASTDALEEDVAALKQIVEALSSNLYIVSVAETGESTVINLSDGSSITINHPSAPETPEALFKDAYVDGDVFVVVLADGTEIRLPMYEDLQFVIDASSIDGVEAGKTVSVSIETKGVDDFSIVKPVGWDVEVSGNDVSVTAPLEGLDYAEYEGTIDFIAVGHGRSVIAKLPVYAYVYRPGTEEVTLDFEGDYYYVRLAEEGDNYGNCFYNVPEDDQWQGMNFISDENYDVFFGTNFSYGGYNMYSGALMVSCSNNMEQGDFNNQLSVFYSDPATGLGGHDGSKYFGVNFTAVGYGELTRINFAGPRKLLRMYVANSTYAYVLMRDGNPFGTGKPFGYETGDWLKIVAYALDENMERIGSAEFYLADFRTADAPGLLEGWHEFDLGSLPRCQFVEFDMQGSDTGDYGLNTPAYFCFDDLVYEGEGESVKVRL
;
A
#
# COMPACT_ATOMS: atom_id res chain seq x y z
N MET A 1 -135.60 -13.80 -26.62
CA MET A 1 -135.19 -13.98 -25.21
C MET A 1 -133.97 -14.90 -25.07
N GLU A 2 -133.85 -15.98 -25.85
CA GLU A 2 -132.66 -16.86 -25.84
C GLU A 2 -131.32 -16.19 -26.19
N LYS A 3 -131.33 -15.20 -27.10
CA LYS A 3 -130.10 -14.45 -27.45
C LYS A 3 -129.58 -13.56 -26.32
N PHE A 4 -130.44 -13.18 -25.37
CA PHE A 4 -130.06 -12.35 -24.22
C PHE A 4 -129.46 -13.22 -23.10
N LEU A 5 -130.00 -14.42 -22.88
CA LEU A 5 -129.48 -15.36 -21.88
C LEU A 5 -128.09 -15.91 -22.24
N ARG A 6 -127.81 -16.12 -23.54
CA ARG A 6 -126.49 -16.58 -24.01
C ARG A 6 -125.40 -15.51 -23.88
N PHE A 7 -125.76 -14.23 -24.05
CA PHE A 7 -124.80 -13.14 -23.85
C PHE A 7 -124.45 -12.93 -22.37
N VAL A 8 -125.44 -13.12 -21.48
CA VAL A 8 -125.21 -13.06 -20.03
C VAL A 8 -124.35 -14.24 -19.55
N PHE A 9 -124.50 -15.43 -20.14
CA PHE A 9 -123.67 -16.59 -19.78
C PHE A 9 -122.22 -16.50 -20.28
N VAL A 10 -121.96 -15.87 -21.44
CA VAL A 10 -120.59 -15.66 -21.95
C VAL A 10 -119.88 -14.53 -21.20
N ALA A 11 -120.60 -13.49 -20.79
CA ALA A 11 -120.04 -12.42 -19.95
C ALA A 11 -119.70 -12.91 -18.53
N LEU A 12 -120.48 -13.85 -17.99
CA LEU A 12 -120.15 -14.53 -16.72
C LEU A 12 -118.91 -15.43 -16.80
N LEU A 13 -118.54 -15.91 -18.00
CA LEU A 13 -117.30 -16.67 -18.22
C LEU A 13 -116.07 -15.77 -18.45
N ALA A 14 -116.25 -14.58 -19.02
CA ALA A 14 -115.16 -13.59 -19.13
C ALA A 14 -114.84 -12.90 -17.79
N GLY A 15 -115.83 -12.80 -16.89
CA GLY A 15 -115.64 -12.31 -15.51
C GLY A 15 -114.96 -13.30 -14.56
N ALA A 16 -114.79 -14.57 -14.96
CA ALA A 16 -114.23 -15.64 -14.12
C ALA A 16 -112.79 -16.06 -14.50
N LEU A 17 -112.18 -15.42 -15.51
CA LEU A 17 -110.75 -15.58 -15.82
C LEU A 17 -109.87 -14.47 -15.23
N PHE A 18 -110.48 -13.52 -14.50
CA PHE A 18 -109.78 -12.53 -13.69
C PHE A 18 -109.73 -12.88 -12.19
N SER A 19 -109.95 -14.15 -11.84
CA SER A 19 -109.69 -14.67 -10.49
C SER A 19 -108.53 -15.65 -10.52
N CYS A 20 -107.45 -15.29 -9.81
CA CYS A 20 -106.17 -15.98 -9.58
C CYS A 20 -105.01 -15.54 -10.46
N GLN A 21 -104.49 -14.34 -10.18
CA GLN A 21 -103.04 -14.08 -10.27
C GLN A 21 -102.60 -13.01 -9.25
N ASP A 22 -103.00 -13.19 -7.99
CA ASP A 22 -102.30 -12.55 -6.88
C ASP A 22 -101.08 -13.43 -6.54
N TYR A 23 -100.08 -13.40 -7.42
CA TYR A 23 -98.72 -13.75 -7.05
C TYR A 23 -97.97 -12.44 -7.11
N GLU A 24 -97.94 -11.70 -6.00
CA GLU A 24 -96.92 -10.67 -5.85
C GLU A 24 -95.58 -11.41 -6.02
N PRO A 25 -94.76 -11.08 -7.04
CA PRO A 25 -93.45 -11.69 -7.15
C PRO A 25 -92.71 -11.39 -5.85
N TYR A 26 -92.15 -12.44 -5.25
CA TYR A 26 -91.45 -12.35 -3.98
C TYR A 26 -90.41 -11.23 -4.05
N ASP A 27 -90.63 -10.16 -3.27
CA ASP A 27 -89.81 -8.95 -3.29
C ASP A 27 -88.55 -9.15 -2.45
N ASP A 28 -87.55 -9.76 -3.09
CA ASP A 28 -86.24 -10.03 -2.53
C ASP A 28 -85.31 -8.81 -2.52
N SER A 29 -85.78 -7.62 -2.90
CA SER A 29 -84.95 -6.41 -2.93
C SER A 29 -84.32 -6.11 -1.56
N GLY A 30 -85.05 -6.38 -0.46
CA GLY A 30 -84.54 -6.29 0.90
C GLY A 30 -83.39 -7.25 1.18
N ILE A 31 -83.56 -8.54 0.84
CA ILE A 31 -82.54 -9.58 1.06
C ILE A 31 -81.30 -9.33 0.20
N ASN A 32 -81.47 -8.95 -1.07
CA ASN A 32 -80.34 -8.62 -1.94
C ASN A 32 -79.58 -7.40 -1.43
N SER A 33 -80.28 -6.38 -0.91
CA SER A 33 -79.60 -5.22 -0.31
C SER A 33 -78.84 -5.55 0.97
N GLU A 34 -79.30 -6.52 1.77
CA GLU A 34 -78.57 -7.01 2.94
C GLU A 34 -77.37 -7.88 2.52
N LEU A 35 -77.51 -8.66 1.45
CA LEU A 35 -76.43 -9.48 0.88
C LEU A 35 -75.31 -8.60 0.31
N ASP A 36 -75.66 -7.55 -0.45
CA ASP A 36 -74.70 -6.59 -1.00
C ASP A 36 -73.91 -5.90 0.14
N ARG A 37 -74.60 -5.50 1.22
CA ARG A 37 -73.95 -4.93 2.41
C ARG A 37 -73.04 -5.92 3.13
N LEU A 38 -73.42 -7.20 3.16
CA LEU A 38 -72.61 -8.25 3.76
C LEU A 38 -71.36 -8.53 2.92
N GLU A 39 -71.49 -8.53 1.60
CA GLU A 39 -70.36 -8.68 0.67
C GLU A 39 -69.38 -7.51 0.80
N GLU A 40 -69.89 -6.27 0.86
CA GLU A 40 -69.08 -5.07 1.13
C GLU A 40 -68.34 -5.19 2.48
N ALA A 41 -69.06 -5.53 3.57
CA ALA A 41 -68.45 -5.72 4.88
C ALA A 41 -67.40 -6.85 4.94
N ILE A 42 -67.60 -7.94 4.18
CA ILE A 42 -66.61 -9.03 4.07
C ILE A 42 -65.38 -8.55 3.31
N ASN A 43 -65.55 -7.82 2.22
CA ASN A 43 -64.44 -7.28 1.44
C ASN A 43 -63.63 -6.28 2.26
N ASP A 44 -64.28 -5.42 3.03
CA ASP A 44 -63.62 -4.48 3.94
C ASP A 44 -62.83 -5.20 5.06
N LEU A 45 -63.38 -6.29 5.59
CA LEU A 45 -62.72 -7.10 6.62
C LEU A 45 -61.51 -7.87 6.07
N LEU A 46 -61.60 -8.35 4.82
CA LEU A 46 -60.45 -8.96 4.12
C LEU A 46 -59.34 -7.94 3.90
N ALA A 47 -59.67 -6.75 3.39
CA ALA A 47 -58.69 -5.68 3.19
C ALA A 47 -58.04 -5.23 4.51
N SER A 48 -58.82 -5.16 5.61
CA SER A 48 -58.28 -4.85 6.94
C SER A 48 -57.35 -5.96 7.45
N THR A 49 -57.68 -7.23 7.19
CA THR A 49 -56.83 -8.37 7.58
C THR A 49 -55.50 -8.35 6.82
N ASP A 50 -55.53 -8.10 5.51
CA ASP A 50 -54.31 -8.00 4.68
C ASP A 50 -53.40 -6.86 5.15
N ALA A 51 -53.97 -5.69 5.44
CA ALA A 51 -53.22 -4.55 5.99
C ALA A 51 -52.58 -4.87 7.35
N LEU A 52 -53.33 -5.51 8.26
CA LEU A 52 -52.80 -5.94 9.56
C LEU A 52 -51.68 -6.99 9.41
N GLU A 53 -51.77 -7.89 8.44
CA GLU A 53 -50.70 -8.87 8.18
C GLU A 53 -49.41 -8.19 7.72
N GLU A 54 -49.49 -7.17 6.85
CA GLU A 54 -48.34 -6.36 6.44
C GLU A 54 -47.73 -5.60 7.62
N ASP A 55 -48.58 -4.94 8.43
CA ASP A 55 -48.12 -4.17 9.60
C ASP A 55 -47.41 -5.06 10.64
N VAL A 56 -47.97 -6.25 10.90
CA VAL A 56 -47.38 -7.25 11.80
C VAL A 56 -46.05 -7.77 11.23
N ALA A 57 -45.93 -7.94 9.92
CA ALA A 57 -44.69 -8.35 9.28
C ALA A 57 -43.60 -7.29 9.46
N ALA A 58 -43.91 -6.01 9.25
CA ALA A 58 -42.98 -4.91 9.47
C ALA A 58 -42.53 -4.82 10.94
N LEU A 59 -43.47 -4.92 11.91
CA LEU A 59 -43.13 -4.96 13.33
C LEU A 59 -42.20 -6.13 13.69
N LYS A 60 -42.45 -7.32 13.12
CA LYS A 60 -41.57 -8.47 13.34
C LYS A 60 -40.16 -8.20 12.84
N GLN A 61 -40.00 -7.62 11.65
CA GLN A 61 -38.68 -7.26 11.11
C GLN A 61 -37.96 -6.26 12.03
N ILE A 62 -38.67 -5.26 12.56
CA ILE A 62 -38.10 -4.30 13.52
C ILE A 62 -37.65 -5.02 14.80
N VAL A 63 -38.48 -5.90 15.36
CA VAL A 63 -38.15 -6.66 16.57
C VAL A 63 -36.96 -7.60 16.32
N GLU A 64 -36.90 -8.28 15.17
CA GLU A 64 -35.81 -9.18 14.80
C GLU A 64 -34.50 -8.42 14.59
N ALA A 65 -34.54 -7.26 13.93
CA ALA A 65 -33.39 -6.38 13.75
C ALA A 65 -32.83 -5.93 15.10
N LEU A 66 -33.69 -5.39 15.97
CA LEU A 66 -33.30 -4.95 17.32
C LEU A 66 -32.78 -6.11 18.17
N SER A 67 -33.40 -7.29 18.08
CA SER A 67 -32.95 -8.51 18.78
C SER A 67 -31.59 -9.01 18.28
N SER A 68 -31.25 -8.68 17.03
CA SER A 68 -29.94 -8.94 16.42
C SER A 68 -28.93 -7.83 16.66
N ASN A 69 -29.23 -6.88 17.56
CA ASN A 69 -28.45 -5.69 17.87
C ASN A 69 -28.23 -4.74 16.67
N LEU A 70 -29.10 -4.76 15.66
CA LEU A 70 -29.12 -3.76 14.59
C LEU A 70 -29.81 -2.48 15.08
N TYR A 71 -29.43 -1.34 14.52
CA TYR A 71 -30.05 -0.05 14.83
C TYR A 71 -30.39 0.74 13.57
N ILE A 72 -31.23 1.76 13.74
CA ILE A 72 -31.68 2.64 12.67
C ILE A 72 -30.61 3.71 12.41
N VAL A 73 -30.09 3.73 11.19
CA VAL A 73 -29.10 4.72 10.72
C VAL A 73 -29.80 5.95 10.14
N SER A 74 -30.87 5.73 9.37
CA SER A 74 -31.65 6.80 8.76
C SER A 74 -33.07 6.32 8.44
N VAL A 75 -33.98 7.27 8.30
CA VAL A 75 -35.36 7.02 7.88
C VAL A 75 -35.68 7.93 6.71
N ALA A 76 -36.26 7.38 5.65
CA ALA A 76 -36.68 8.11 4.46
C ALA A 76 -38.18 7.94 4.25
N GLU A 77 -38.90 9.06 4.09
CA GLU A 77 -40.31 9.04 3.69
C GLU A 77 -40.43 9.05 2.17
N THR A 78 -41.20 8.10 1.65
CA THR A 78 -41.49 7.93 0.23
C THR A 78 -43.00 7.91 0.00
N GLY A 79 -43.64 9.07 0.20
CA GLY A 79 -45.06 9.30 -0.12
C GLY A 79 -46.03 8.43 0.70
N GLU A 80 -46.21 7.18 0.29
CA GLU A 80 -47.09 6.17 0.90
C GLU A 80 -46.31 5.14 1.73
N SER A 81 -45.03 5.38 2.02
CA SER A 81 -44.21 4.44 2.80
C SER A 81 -43.08 5.16 3.54
N THR A 82 -42.63 4.54 4.61
CA THR A 82 -41.44 4.93 5.38
C THR A 82 -40.40 3.82 5.28
N VAL A 83 -39.21 4.14 4.82
CA VAL A 83 -38.07 3.21 4.69
C VAL A 83 -37.08 3.48 5.82
N ILE A 84 -36.84 2.47 6.63
CA ILE A 84 -35.92 2.48 7.77
C ILE A 84 -34.64 1.77 7.34
N ASN A 85 -33.52 2.50 7.26
CA ASN A 85 -32.22 1.93 6.93
C ASN A 85 -31.49 1.49 8.19
N LEU A 86 -31.02 0.25 8.20
CA LEU A 86 -30.35 -0.36 9.34
C LEU A 86 -28.83 -0.35 9.17
N SER A 87 -28.14 -0.55 10.29
CA SER A 87 -26.67 -0.49 10.38
C SER A 87 -25.90 -1.58 9.64
N ASP A 88 -26.57 -2.62 9.15
CA ASP A 88 -25.97 -3.65 8.29
C ASP A 88 -26.19 -3.36 6.79
N GLY A 89 -26.77 -2.20 6.47
CA GLY A 89 -27.14 -1.79 5.12
C GLY A 89 -28.47 -2.35 4.63
N SER A 90 -29.19 -3.16 5.43
CA SER A 90 -30.54 -3.60 5.10
C SER A 90 -31.58 -2.50 5.36
N SER A 91 -32.79 -2.68 4.84
CA SER A 91 -33.89 -1.71 4.99
C SER A 91 -35.20 -2.41 5.33
N ILE A 92 -35.99 -1.79 6.20
CA ILE A 92 -37.38 -2.20 6.53
C ILE A 92 -38.33 -1.14 5.97
N THR A 93 -39.41 -1.58 5.33
CA THR A 93 -40.43 -0.66 4.80
C THR A 93 -41.71 -0.78 5.63
N ILE A 94 -42.23 0.36 6.08
CA ILE A 94 -43.58 0.51 6.63
C ILE A 94 -44.43 1.14 5.55
N ASN A 95 -45.51 0.49 5.13
CA ASN A 95 -46.47 1.07 4.20
C ASN A 95 -47.49 1.90 4.99
N HIS A 96 -47.78 3.10 4.51
CA HIS A 96 -48.88 3.92 5.01
C HIS A 96 -50.06 3.73 4.05
N PRO A 97 -51.27 3.38 4.54
CA PRO A 97 -52.41 3.20 3.65
C PRO A 97 -52.73 4.51 2.92
N SER A 98 -52.79 4.45 1.59
CA SER A 98 -53.06 5.59 0.71
C SER A 98 -54.52 6.05 0.71
N ALA A 99 -55.42 5.29 1.34
CA ALA A 99 -56.86 5.48 1.22
C ALA A 99 -57.51 5.94 2.54
N PRO A 100 -58.34 6.98 2.54
CA PRO A 100 -59.06 7.46 3.73
C PRO A 100 -60.15 6.49 4.25
N GLU A 101 -60.28 5.29 3.67
CA GLU A 101 -61.36 4.33 3.98
C GLU A 101 -60.86 2.92 4.36
N THR A 102 -59.56 2.69 4.56
CA THR A 102 -59.09 1.41 5.12
C THR A 102 -59.37 1.38 6.63
N PRO A 103 -60.30 0.54 7.14
CA PRO A 103 -60.89 0.76 8.46
C PRO A 103 -59.96 0.51 9.66
N GLU A 104 -58.93 -0.32 9.54
CA GLU A 104 -58.10 -0.74 10.67
C GLU A 104 -56.63 -0.96 10.28
N ALA A 105 -55.87 0.13 10.08
CA ALA A 105 -54.40 0.07 10.05
C ALA A 105 -53.84 0.05 11.48
N LEU A 106 -52.77 -0.69 11.75
CA LEU A 106 -52.11 -0.69 13.05
C LEU A 106 -51.27 0.58 13.24
N PHE A 107 -50.65 1.06 12.16
CA PHE A 107 -49.88 2.30 12.13
C PHE A 107 -50.76 3.48 11.74
N LYS A 108 -50.66 4.55 12.52
CA LYS A 108 -51.36 5.80 12.29
C LYS A 108 -50.45 6.84 11.64
N ASP A 109 -49.20 6.93 12.10
CA ASP A 109 -48.23 7.91 11.67
C ASP A 109 -46.80 7.44 12.02
N ALA A 110 -45.80 7.96 11.33
CA ALA A 110 -44.41 7.74 11.67
C ALA A 110 -43.57 8.96 11.27
N TYR A 111 -42.72 9.45 12.18
CA TYR A 111 -41.91 10.64 11.96
C TYR A 111 -40.60 10.59 12.74
N VAL A 112 -39.66 11.47 12.38
CA VAL A 112 -38.37 11.63 13.07
C VAL A 112 -38.42 12.88 13.97
N ASP A 113 -38.10 12.71 15.25
CA ASP A 113 -37.98 13.76 16.26
C ASP A 113 -36.57 13.75 16.84
N GLY A 114 -35.67 14.57 16.27
CA GLY A 114 -34.25 14.56 16.59
C GLY A 114 -33.60 13.21 16.23
N ASP A 115 -32.99 12.56 17.21
CA ASP A 115 -32.33 11.25 17.06
C ASP A 115 -33.28 10.09 17.39
N VAL A 116 -34.60 10.30 17.34
CA VAL A 116 -35.61 9.29 17.67
C VAL A 116 -36.60 9.16 16.52
N PHE A 117 -36.73 7.94 16.00
CA PHE A 117 -37.82 7.56 15.12
C PHE A 117 -39.05 7.18 15.96
N VAL A 118 -40.17 7.86 15.72
CA VAL A 118 -41.42 7.66 16.45
C VAL A 118 -42.45 7.03 15.52
N VAL A 119 -43.03 5.91 15.96
CA VAL A 119 -44.16 5.25 15.30
C VAL A 119 -45.38 5.38 16.19
N VAL A 120 -46.45 5.95 15.66
CA VAL A 120 -47.72 6.15 16.36
C VAL A 120 -48.68 5.05 15.92
N LEU A 121 -49.15 4.25 16.87
CA LEU A 121 -50.16 3.22 16.63
C LEU A 121 -51.56 3.83 16.55
N ALA A 122 -52.52 3.09 16.00
CA ALA A 122 -53.91 3.52 15.86
C ALA A 122 -54.58 3.92 17.19
N ASP A 123 -54.20 3.26 18.30
CA ASP A 123 -54.70 3.59 19.65
C ASP A 123 -54.04 4.84 20.28
N GLY A 124 -53.08 5.45 19.59
CA GLY A 124 -52.31 6.61 20.03
C GLY A 124 -51.06 6.26 20.84
N THR A 125 -50.73 4.98 21.02
CA THR A 125 -49.47 4.56 21.64
C THR A 125 -48.30 4.96 20.75
N GLU A 126 -47.26 5.54 21.36
CA GLU A 126 -46.01 5.86 20.67
C GLU A 126 -44.95 4.79 20.95
N ILE A 127 -44.40 4.19 19.89
CA ILE A 127 -43.17 3.41 19.94
C ILE A 127 -42.03 4.33 19.54
N ARG A 128 -41.05 4.49 20.44
CA ARG A 128 -39.93 5.43 20.26
C ARG A 128 -38.63 4.63 20.11
N LEU A 129 -38.01 4.69 18.93
CA LEU A 129 -36.81 3.95 18.57
C LEU A 129 -35.64 4.92 18.36
N PRO A 130 -34.52 4.76 19.06
CA PRO A 130 -33.37 5.62 18.86
C PRO A 130 -32.73 5.37 17.49
N MET A 131 -32.30 6.45 16.85
CA MET A 131 -31.49 6.46 15.64
C MET A 131 -30.04 6.79 16.03
N TYR A 132 -29.10 6.19 15.31
CA TYR A 132 -27.67 6.37 15.57
C TYR A 132 -26.94 6.58 14.26
N GLU A 133 -25.96 7.50 14.24
CA GLU A 133 -25.11 7.65 13.07
C GLU A 133 -24.26 6.39 12.84
N ASP A 134 -23.87 6.14 11.60
CA ASP A 134 -22.87 5.12 11.30
C ASP A 134 -21.55 5.44 12.03
N LEU A 135 -21.10 4.48 12.83
CA LEU A 135 -19.80 4.56 13.52
C LEU A 135 -18.68 4.22 12.53
N GLN A 136 -17.87 5.22 12.18
CA GLN A 136 -16.72 5.06 11.29
C GLN A 136 -15.47 5.71 11.89
N PHE A 137 -14.34 5.05 11.69
CA PHE A 137 -13.01 5.55 12.06
C PHE A 137 -12.01 5.07 11.02
N VAL A 138 -11.43 6.00 10.25
CA VAL A 138 -10.43 5.73 9.22
C VAL A 138 -9.16 6.47 9.59
N ILE A 139 -8.00 5.81 9.46
CA ILE A 139 -6.68 6.40 9.70
C ILE A 139 -5.85 6.37 8.42
N ASP A 140 -5.26 7.51 8.05
CA ASP A 140 -4.36 7.60 6.91
C ASP A 140 -2.91 7.31 7.34
N ALA A 141 -2.52 6.04 7.22
CA ALA A 141 -1.19 5.57 7.55
C ALA A 141 -0.14 5.83 6.45
N SER A 142 -0.49 6.49 5.34
CA SER A 142 0.45 6.69 4.22
C SER A 142 1.64 7.59 4.55
N SER A 143 1.52 8.38 5.62
CA SER A 143 2.53 9.35 6.07
C SER A 143 3.54 8.81 7.08
N ILE A 144 3.40 7.57 7.55
CA ILE A 144 4.27 6.99 8.57
C ILE A 144 5.07 5.81 8.01
N ASP A 145 6.38 6.03 7.81
CA ASP A 145 7.38 5.01 7.53
C ASP A 145 8.44 5.07 8.64
N GLY A 146 8.05 4.59 9.82
CA GLY A 146 8.84 4.68 11.04
C GLY A 146 8.82 6.06 11.69
N VAL A 147 9.11 6.11 12.98
CA VAL A 147 9.20 7.36 13.77
C VAL A 147 10.57 7.43 14.46
N GLU A 148 11.30 8.51 14.25
CA GLU A 148 12.58 8.72 14.93
C GLU A 148 12.37 8.76 16.46
N ALA A 149 13.23 8.09 17.23
CA ALA A 149 13.15 7.95 18.68
C ALA A 149 13.03 9.32 19.36
N GLY A 150 11.98 9.50 20.16
CA GLY A 150 11.66 10.77 20.82
C GLY A 150 11.10 11.86 19.91
N LYS A 151 10.88 11.61 18.61
CA LYS A 151 10.17 12.52 17.70
C LYS A 151 8.69 12.16 17.59
N THR A 152 7.93 13.14 17.13
CA THR A 152 6.50 13.05 16.89
C THR A 152 6.21 13.20 15.41
N VAL A 153 5.37 12.34 14.87
CA VAL A 153 4.77 12.45 13.53
C VAL A 153 3.27 12.64 13.67
N SER A 154 2.65 13.27 12.66
CA SER A 154 1.21 13.50 12.63
C SER A 154 0.58 12.70 11.50
N VAL A 155 -0.47 11.93 11.82
CA VAL A 155 -1.31 11.22 10.85
C VAL A 155 -2.74 11.74 10.94
N SER A 156 -3.47 11.75 9.83
CA SER A 156 -4.86 12.23 9.81
C SER A 156 -5.86 11.10 10.05
N ILE A 157 -7.00 11.44 10.65
CA ILE A 157 -8.14 10.55 10.85
C ILE A 157 -9.43 11.16 10.32
N GLU A 158 -10.34 10.28 9.90
CA GLU A 158 -11.74 10.62 9.58
C GLU A 158 -12.68 9.83 10.50
N THR A 159 -13.56 10.54 11.19
CA THR A 159 -14.48 9.94 12.18
C THR A 159 -15.93 10.32 11.91
N LYS A 160 -16.85 9.38 12.10
CA LYS A 160 -18.31 9.60 12.07
C LYS A 160 -18.97 8.82 13.21
N GLY A 161 -19.92 9.44 13.90
CA GLY A 161 -20.65 8.80 15.01
C GLY A 161 -19.79 8.34 16.19
N VAL A 162 -18.58 8.89 16.36
CA VAL A 162 -17.65 8.53 17.46
C VAL A 162 -17.93 9.42 18.66
N ASP A 163 -18.35 8.83 19.78
CA ASP A 163 -18.58 9.52 21.05
C ASP A 163 -17.29 9.62 21.88
N ASP A 164 -16.49 8.55 21.87
CA ASP A 164 -15.26 8.41 22.64
C ASP A 164 -14.29 7.44 21.94
N PHE A 165 -13.02 7.44 22.33
CA PHE A 165 -12.06 6.44 21.86
C PHE A 165 -11.10 6.01 22.96
N SER A 166 -10.69 4.74 22.91
CA SER A 166 -9.62 4.19 23.71
C SER A 166 -8.43 3.86 22.82
N ILE A 167 -7.23 4.18 23.28
CA ILE A 167 -6.00 3.94 22.53
C ILE A 167 -5.18 2.91 23.30
N VAL A 168 -4.92 1.78 22.65
CA VAL A 168 -3.96 0.78 23.15
C VAL A 168 -2.70 0.93 22.32
N LYS A 169 -1.55 1.11 22.97
CA LYS A 169 -0.28 1.38 22.32
C LYS A 169 0.84 0.55 22.95
N PRO A 170 1.92 0.26 22.22
CA PRO A 170 3.09 -0.40 22.79
C PRO A 170 3.69 0.45 23.92
N VAL A 171 4.34 -0.21 24.87
CA VAL A 171 4.96 0.45 26.02
C VAL A 171 6.04 1.43 25.55
N GLY A 172 6.02 2.65 26.08
CA GLY A 172 7.00 3.69 25.75
C GLY A 172 6.60 4.63 24.61
N TRP A 173 5.61 4.27 23.78
CA TRP A 173 5.03 5.19 22.80
C TRP A 173 4.11 6.20 23.48
N ASP A 174 3.95 7.38 22.89
CA ASP A 174 2.93 8.35 23.30
C ASP A 174 2.04 8.72 22.12
N VAL A 175 0.73 8.83 22.35
CA VAL A 175 -0.26 9.04 21.29
C VAL A 175 -1.30 10.02 21.79
N GLU A 176 -1.50 11.10 21.03
CA GLU A 176 -2.47 12.14 21.33
C GLU A 176 -3.36 12.40 20.12
N VAL A 177 -4.66 12.56 20.35
CA VAL A 177 -5.65 12.86 19.30
C VAL A 177 -6.18 14.26 19.53
N SER A 178 -6.10 15.11 18.50
CA SER A 178 -6.57 16.49 18.54
C SER A 178 -7.35 16.81 17.26
N GLY A 179 -8.68 16.80 17.37
CA GLY A 179 -9.55 16.98 16.20
C GLY A 179 -9.37 15.82 15.22
N ASN A 180 -8.95 16.13 13.99
CA ASN A 180 -8.74 15.14 12.93
C ASN A 180 -7.28 14.70 12.79
N ASP A 181 -6.41 15.10 13.73
CA ASP A 181 -4.98 14.77 13.70
C ASP A 181 -4.62 13.88 14.89
N VAL A 182 -3.75 12.91 14.64
CA VAL A 182 -3.17 12.02 15.66
C VAL A 182 -1.66 12.22 15.67
N SER A 183 -1.16 12.68 16.81
CA SER A 183 0.27 12.81 17.08
C SER A 183 0.78 11.50 17.67
N VAL A 184 1.75 10.88 16.99
CA VAL A 184 2.39 9.63 17.40
C VAL A 184 3.85 9.92 17.73
N THR A 185 4.25 9.71 18.98
CA THR A 185 5.61 9.95 19.47
C THR A 185 6.29 8.63 19.82
N ALA A 186 7.45 8.40 19.22
CA ALA A 186 8.26 7.21 19.51
C ALA A 186 8.90 7.28 20.91
N PRO A 187 9.14 6.13 21.56
CA PRO A 187 9.94 6.08 22.78
C PRO A 187 11.33 6.72 22.57
N LEU A 188 11.89 7.27 23.64
CA LEU A 188 13.30 7.65 23.65
C LEU A 188 14.19 6.41 23.47
N GLU A 189 15.38 6.61 22.91
CA GLU A 189 16.37 5.55 22.79
C GLU A 189 16.88 5.05 24.16
N GLY A 190 17.24 3.77 24.24
CA GLY A 190 17.91 3.18 25.40
C GLY A 190 16.99 2.85 26.58
N LEU A 191 15.68 2.81 26.36
CA LEU A 191 14.68 2.43 27.36
C LEU A 191 14.48 0.91 27.33
N ASP A 192 14.97 0.23 28.37
CA ASP A 192 14.88 -1.23 28.54
C ASP A 192 13.44 -1.76 28.69
N TYR A 193 12.51 -0.87 29.04
CA TYR A 193 11.08 -1.18 29.18
C TYR A 193 10.25 -0.87 27.93
N ALA A 194 10.81 -0.19 26.92
CA ALA A 194 10.05 0.27 25.76
C ALA A 194 9.95 -0.81 24.68
N GLU A 195 8.79 -0.87 24.03
CA GLU A 195 8.53 -1.70 22.85
C GLU A 195 8.78 -0.84 21.60
N TYR A 196 9.90 -1.07 20.90
CA TYR A 196 10.31 -0.25 19.75
C TYR A 196 9.55 -0.56 18.46
N GLU A 197 8.72 -1.60 18.45
CA GLU A 197 7.82 -1.94 17.35
C GLU A 197 6.49 -2.45 17.91
N GLY A 198 5.42 -2.33 17.13
CA GLY A 198 4.13 -2.88 17.50
C GLY A 198 2.98 -2.27 16.72
N THR A 199 1.80 -2.28 17.33
CA THR A 199 0.59 -1.74 16.73
C THR A 199 -0.14 -0.86 17.74
N ILE A 200 -0.53 0.32 17.29
CA ILE A 200 -1.45 1.19 18.03
C ILE A 200 -2.87 0.84 17.58
N ASP A 201 -3.70 0.40 18.52
CA ASP A 201 -5.10 0.09 18.30
C ASP A 201 -5.96 1.28 18.78
N PHE A 202 -6.72 1.86 17.86
CA PHE A 202 -7.73 2.87 18.13
C PHE A 202 -9.09 2.19 18.22
N ILE A 203 -9.65 2.13 19.43
CA ILE A 203 -10.97 1.58 19.70
C ILE A 203 -11.95 2.74 19.80
N ALA A 204 -12.57 3.11 18.70
CA ALA A 204 -13.59 4.16 18.67
C ALA A 204 -14.93 3.58 19.10
N VAL A 205 -15.60 4.24 20.04
CA VAL A 205 -16.88 3.84 20.61
C VAL A 205 -17.90 4.91 20.28
N GLY A 206 -19.07 4.48 19.84
CA GLY A 206 -20.21 5.36 19.62
C GLY A 206 -21.49 4.56 19.69
N HIS A 207 -22.50 5.12 20.33
CA HIS A 207 -23.85 4.55 20.34
C HIS A 207 -23.91 3.07 20.79
N GLY A 208 -23.09 2.69 21.77
CA GLY A 208 -23.02 1.33 22.31
C GLY A 208 -22.27 0.30 21.46
N ARG A 209 -21.57 0.73 20.40
CA ARG A 209 -20.71 -0.10 19.56
C ARG A 209 -19.26 0.35 19.58
N SER A 210 -18.37 -0.50 19.09
CA SER A 210 -16.95 -0.18 18.92
C SER A 210 -16.44 -0.60 17.54
N VAL A 211 -15.61 0.23 16.92
CA VAL A 211 -14.77 -0.13 15.76
C VAL A 211 -13.30 -0.04 16.15
N ILE A 212 -12.46 -0.85 15.53
CA ILE A 212 -11.02 -0.87 15.79
C ILE A 212 -10.26 -0.56 14.51
N ALA A 213 -9.43 0.48 14.55
CA ALA A 213 -8.42 0.76 13.53
C ALA A 213 -7.03 0.47 14.10
N LYS A 214 -6.12 -0.04 13.26
CA LYS A 214 -4.78 -0.48 13.66
C LYS A 214 -3.73 0.28 12.88
N LEU A 215 -2.76 0.85 13.59
CA LEU A 215 -1.61 1.56 13.01
C LEU A 215 -0.31 0.83 13.40
N PRO A 216 0.34 0.10 12.48
CA PRO A 216 1.67 -0.43 12.71
C PRO A 216 2.67 0.69 12.92
N VAL A 217 3.55 0.54 13.92
CA VAL A 217 4.59 1.53 14.23
C VAL A 217 5.91 0.84 14.55
N TYR A 218 7.01 1.49 14.16
CA TYR A 218 8.35 1.15 14.61
C TYR A 218 9.16 2.42 14.86
N ALA A 219 9.98 2.40 15.91
CA ALA A 219 10.82 3.49 16.32
C ALA A 219 12.25 3.23 15.83
N TYR A 220 12.81 4.16 15.08
CA TYR A 220 14.20 4.11 14.64
C TYR A 220 14.99 5.21 15.34
N VAL A 221 16.29 5.05 15.53
CA VAL A 221 17.12 6.12 16.08
C VAL A 221 17.83 6.81 14.93
N TYR A 222 17.42 8.03 14.61
CA TYR A 222 18.21 8.89 13.74
C TYR A 222 19.37 9.44 14.56
N ARG A 223 20.58 8.96 14.27
CA ARG A 223 21.79 9.46 14.89
C ARG A 223 22.54 10.29 13.84
N PRO A 224 22.32 11.63 13.78
CA PRO A 224 23.12 12.48 12.92
C PRO A 224 24.55 12.48 13.48
N GLY A 225 25.45 11.75 12.82
CA GLY A 225 26.84 11.60 13.24
C GLY A 225 27.08 10.44 14.22
N THR A 226 26.61 9.24 13.87
CA THR A 226 27.17 8.00 14.41
C THR A 226 28.70 8.02 14.30
N GLU A 227 29.39 7.60 15.37
CA GLU A 227 30.79 7.21 15.23
C GLU A 227 30.81 6.15 14.12
N GLU A 228 31.32 6.51 12.95
CA GLU A 228 31.52 5.57 11.86
C GLU A 228 32.49 4.52 12.41
N VAL A 229 31.98 3.31 12.67
CA VAL A 229 32.85 2.15 12.83
C VAL A 229 33.50 1.97 11.48
N THR A 230 34.72 2.49 11.39
CA THR A 230 35.58 2.33 10.22
C THR A 230 36.19 0.96 10.35
N LEU A 231 35.73 0.04 9.53
CA LEU A 231 36.47 -1.17 9.27
C LEU A 231 37.61 -0.77 8.33
N ASP A 232 38.81 -0.60 8.91
CA ASP A 232 40.03 -0.26 8.19
C ASP A 232 40.75 -1.57 7.83
N PHE A 233 40.85 -1.85 6.53
CA PHE A 233 41.35 -3.11 6.01
C PHE A 233 42.85 -3.07 5.64
N GLU A 234 43.65 -2.17 6.23
CA GLU A 234 45.12 -2.06 6.06
C GLU A 234 45.96 -3.27 6.62
N GLY A 235 45.34 -4.41 6.94
CA GLY A 235 45.97 -5.59 7.56
C GLY A 235 46.16 -6.83 6.66
N ASP A 236 46.86 -7.85 7.15
CA ASP A 236 47.15 -9.10 6.40
C ASP A 236 45.87 -9.85 6.01
N TYR A 237 45.56 -9.87 4.70
CA TYR A 237 44.39 -10.55 4.12
C TYR A 237 44.58 -12.06 4.12
N TYR A 238 43.61 -12.80 4.67
CA TYR A 238 43.73 -14.26 4.75
C TYR A 238 43.45 -14.98 3.42
N TYR A 239 42.82 -14.34 2.42
CA TYR A 239 42.42 -14.98 1.15
C TYR A 239 42.31 -14.06 -0.08
N VAL A 240 42.86 -12.83 -0.06
CA VAL A 240 42.70 -11.85 -1.14
C VAL A 240 44.05 -11.26 -1.55
N ARG A 241 44.39 -11.30 -2.84
CA ARG A 241 45.52 -10.54 -3.40
C ARG A 241 45.04 -9.14 -3.75
N LEU A 242 45.75 -8.11 -3.32
CA LEU A 242 45.46 -6.74 -3.75
C LEU A 242 45.96 -6.50 -5.18
N ALA A 243 45.22 -5.74 -5.99
CA ALA A 243 45.75 -5.26 -7.26
C ALA A 243 46.84 -4.20 -7.00
N GLU A 244 48.04 -4.44 -7.53
CA GLU A 244 49.16 -3.51 -7.45
C GLU A 244 49.26 -2.62 -8.68
N GLU A 245 50.13 -1.61 -8.63
CA GLU A 245 50.39 -0.77 -9.79
C GLU A 245 50.86 -1.59 -11.00
N GLY A 246 50.21 -1.40 -12.15
CA GLY A 246 50.48 -2.16 -13.38
C GLY A 246 49.75 -3.49 -13.49
N ASP A 247 48.95 -3.86 -12.48
CA ASP A 247 48.03 -4.98 -12.58
C ASP A 247 46.87 -4.70 -13.54
N ASN A 248 46.49 -5.75 -14.25
CA ASN A 248 45.37 -5.82 -15.15
C ASN A 248 44.67 -7.17 -15.00
N TYR A 249 43.53 -7.32 -15.65
CA TYR A 249 42.77 -8.56 -15.67
C TYR A 249 43.62 -9.81 -15.94
N GLY A 250 44.54 -9.73 -16.90
CA GLY A 250 45.34 -10.88 -17.34
C GLY A 250 46.33 -11.35 -16.28
N ASN A 251 47.14 -10.43 -15.73
CA ASN A 251 48.19 -10.82 -14.78
C ASN A 251 47.66 -11.10 -13.37
N CYS A 252 46.52 -10.51 -12.97
CA CYS A 252 45.83 -10.85 -11.73
C CYS A 252 45.28 -12.29 -11.69
N PHE A 253 45.10 -12.95 -12.85
CA PHE A 253 44.48 -14.27 -12.95
C PHE A 253 45.42 -15.39 -13.43
N TYR A 254 46.26 -15.15 -14.44
CA TYR A 254 47.09 -16.21 -15.03
C TYR A 254 48.35 -16.58 -14.23
N ASN A 255 48.75 -15.76 -13.24
CA ASN A 255 49.98 -15.96 -12.47
C ASN A 255 49.74 -16.31 -10.99
N VAL A 256 48.50 -16.68 -10.63
CA VAL A 256 48.14 -17.06 -9.25
C VAL A 256 48.32 -18.58 -9.09
N PRO A 257 49.06 -19.06 -8.07
CA PRO A 257 49.20 -20.49 -7.78
C PRO A 257 47.84 -21.21 -7.70
N GLU A 258 47.76 -22.48 -8.10
CA GLU A 258 46.51 -23.28 -8.08
C GLU A 258 45.83 -23.33 -6.71
N ASP A 259 46.61 -23.22 -5.62
CA ASP A 259 46.12 -23.22 -4.24
C ASP A 259 45.61 -21.84 -3.76
N ASP A 260 45.90 -20.76 -4.51
CA ASP A 260 45.53 -19.36 -4.23
C ASP A 260 44.43 -18.85 -5.19
N GLN A 261 43.79 -19.74 -5.94
CA GLN A 261 42.73 -19.36 -6.89
C GLN A 261 41.57 -18.69 -6.13
N TRP A 262 41.48 -17.37 -6.31
CA TRP A 262 40.45 -16.44 -5.84
C TRP A 262 39.09 -17.11 -5.67
N GLN A 263 38.57 -17.18 -4.44
CA GLN A 263 37.23 -17.73 -4.17
C GLN A 263 36.13 -16.69 -3.93
N GLY A 264 36.35 -15.48 -4.45
CA GLY A 264 35.62 -14.29 -3.99
C GLY A 264 36.29 -13.66 -2.78
N MET A 265 35.95 -12.40 -2.55
CA MET A 265 36.52 -11.63 -1.45
C MET A 265 35.55 -11.74 -0.27
N ASN A 266 35.83 -12.72 0.59
CA ASN A 266 35.11 -12.86 1.85
C ASN A 266 35.76 -11.92 2.88
N PHE A 267 35.05 -10.86 3.27
CA PHE A 267 35.49 -9.96 4.33
C PHE A 267 34.65 -10.26 5.58
N ILE A 268 35.21 -11.07 6.46
CA ILE A 268 34.67 -11.29 7.80
C ILE A 268 35.28 -10.20 8.68
N SER A 269 34.47 -9.24 9.15
CA SER A 269 34.92 -8.36 10.23
C SER A 269 34.34 -8.86 11.55
N ASP A 270 35.21 -9.01 12.55
CA ASP A 270 35.01 -9.57 13.89
C ASP A 270 33.55 -9.87 14.28
N GLU A 271 33.19 -11.16 14.31
CA GLU A 271 32.00 -11.85 14.86
C GLU A 271 30.58 -11.22 14.71
N ASN A 272 30.42 -9.98 14.26
CA ASN A 272 29.19 -9.17 14.33
C ASN A 272 28.86 -8.44 13.01
N TYR A 273 29.79 -8.30 12.07
CA TYR A 273 29.58 -7.55 10.82
C TYR A 273 30.15 -8.30 9.62
N ASP A 274 29.32 -9.15 8.98
CA ASP A 274 29.74 -9.79 7.73
C ASP A 274 29.25 -9.01 6.50
N VAL A 275 30.20 -8.55 5.67
CA VAL A 275 29.98 -7.97 4.35
C VAL A 275 30.83 -8.73 3.35
N PHE A 276 30.23 -9.32 2.34
CA PHE A 276 30.90 -10.18 1.37
C PHE A 276 30.90 -9.53 0.00
N PHE A 277 32.08 -9.31 -0.58
CA PHE A 277 32.21 -8.80 -1.94
C PHE A 277 32.39 -9.99 -2.88
N GLY A 278 31.37 -10.27 -3.70
CA GLY A 278 31.38 -11.44 -4.57
C GLY A 278 32.24 -11.25 -5.83
N THR A 279 33.02 -12.26 -6.18
CA THR A 279 33.46 -12.47 -7.57
C THR A 279 32.59 -13.56 -8.20
N ASN A 280 32.23 -13.42 -9.47
CA ASN A 280 31.31 -14.36 -10.12
C ASN A 280 31.92 -15.76 -10.28
N PHE A 281 31.11 -16.79 -10.03
CA PHE A 281 31.47 -18.19 -10.25
C PHE A 281 30.86 -18.68 -11.57
N SER A 282 31.69 -19.05 -12.54
CA SER A 282 31.24 -19.57 -13.83
C SER A 282 32.16 -20.67 -14.34
N TYR A 283 31.60 -21.65 -15.05
CA TYR A 283 32.32 -22.80 -15.60
C TYR A 283 33.19 -23.58 -14.58
N GLY A 284 32.75 -23.65 -13.31
CA GLY A 284 33.43 -24.42 -12.27
C GLY A 284 34.61 -23.69 -11.60
N GLY A 285 34.77 -22.38 -11.84
CA GLY A 285 35.76 -21.54 -11.16
C GLY A 285 35.31 -20.08 -11.03
N TYR A 286 35.93 -19.36 -10.10
CA TYR A 286 35.75 -17.92 -10.01
C TYR A 286 36.46 -17.25 -11.17
N ASN A 287 35.80 -16.27 -11.77
CA ASN A 287 36.33 -15.57 -12.93
C ASN A 287 35.80 -14.16 -12.98
N MET A 288 36.51 -13.34 -13.75
CA MET A 288 36.26 -11.92 -13.80
C MET A 288 35.71 -11.49 -15.16
N TYR A 289 35.73 -12.36 -16.18
CA TYR A 289 35.22 -12.03 -17.53
C TYR A 289 33.70 -11.88 -17.57
N SER A 290 33.01 -12.34 -16.53
CA SER A 290 31.57 -12.26 -16.38
C SER A 290 31.14 -11.27 -15.29
N GLY A 291 32.03 -10.40 -14.83
CA GLY A 291 31.83 -9.43 -13.75
C GLY A 291 32.65 -9.76 -12.50
N ALA A 292 33.22 -8.75 -11.84
CA ALA A 292 33.96 -8.93 -10.59
C ALA A 292 34.04 -7.66 -9.73
N LEU A 293 34.19 -7.87 -8.43
CA LEU A 293 34.61 -6.87 -7.45
C LEU A 293 36.08 -7.11 -7.09
N MET A 294 36.88 -6.05 -7.08
CA MET A 294 38.31 -6.06 -6.75
C MET A 294 38.67 -4.95 -5.78
N VAL A 295 39.75 -5.12 -5.03
CA VAL A 295 40.40 -4.03 -4.31
C VAL A 295 41.68 -3.64 -5.04
N SER A 296 41.83 -2.34 -5.28
CA SER A 296 42.95 -1.74 -6.00
C SER A 296 43.50 -0.54 -5.24
N CYS A 297 44.79 -0.25 -5.44
CA CYS A 297 45.41 1.02 -5.05
C CYS A 297 45.90 1.83 -6.27
N SER A 298 45.65 1.35 -7.49
CA SER A 298 46.20 1.95 -8.71
C SER A 298 45.45 3.23 -9.07
N ASN A 299 46.17 4.26 -9.48
CA ASN A 299 45.57 5.54 -9.87
C ASN A 299 46.30 6.22 -11.04
N ASN A 300 46.84 5.41 -11.96
CA ASN A 300 47.43 5.95 -13.18
C ASN A 300 46.33 6.60 -14.03
N MET A 301 46.24 7.93 -14.01
CA MET A 301 45.22 8.71 -14.74
C MET A 301 45.57 8.96 -16.23
N GLU A 302 46.74 8.52 -16.70
CA GLU A 302 47.20 8.79 -18.07
C GLU A 302 46.80 7.68 -19.05
N GLN A 303 46.81 6.42 -18.60
CA GLN A 303 46.63 5.26 -19.47
C GLN A 303 45.15 4.85 -19.61
N GLY A 304 44.48 5.30 -20.67
CA GLY A 304 43.10 4.92 -20.98
C GLY A 304 42.96 3.65 -21.80
N ASP A 305 43.39 2.49 -21.31
CA ASP A 305 43.25 1.22 -22.03
C ASP A 305 43.01 0.01 -21.11
N PHE A 306 42.81 -1.16 -21.72
CA PHE A 306 42.50 -2.40 -21.03
C PHE A 306 43.61 -2.89 -20.07
N ASN A 307 44.83 -2.36 -20.14
CA ASN A 307 45.88 -2.68 -19.17
C ASN A 307 45.79 -1.82 -17.90
N ASN A 308 44.85 -0.88 -17.83
CA ASN A 308 44.70 0.05 -16.71
C ASN A 308 43.24 0.13 -16.20
N GLN A 309 42.50 -0.96 -16.32
CA GLN A 309 41.09 -1.09 -15.93
C GLN A 309 40.86 -1.03 -14.40
N LEU A 310 41.91 -1.17 -13.59
CA LEU A 310 41.84 -1.17 -12.13
C LEU A 310 42.22 0.16 -11.50
N SER A 311 42.54 1.17 -12.33
CA SER A 311 42.86 2.49 -11.83
C SER A 311 41.62 3.35 -11.66
N VAL A 312 41.57 4.10 -10.56
CA VAL A 312 40.61 5.20 -10.38
C VAL A 312 41.11 6.45 -11.10
N PHE A 313 40.21 7.22 -11.71
CA PHE A 313 40.54 8.53 -12.28
C PHE A 313 40.60 9.60 -11.18
N TYR A 314 41.50 9.43 -10.22
CA TYR A 314 41.69 10.34 -9.09
C TYR A 314 43.06 10.15 -8.45
N SER A 315 43.70 11.24 -8.06
CA SER A 315 44.88 11.22 -7.19
C SER A 315 44.71 12.31 -6.14
N ASP A 316 44.74 11.92 -4.87
CA ASP A 316 44.73 12.87 -3.77
C ASP A 316 45.98 13.77 -3.87
N PRO A 317 45.82 15.10 -3.84
CA PRO A 317 46.92 16.02 -4.09
C PRO A 317 47.95 16.08 -2.95
N ALA A 318 47.59 15.62 -1.74
CA ALA A 318 48.46 15.65 -0.57
C ALA A 318 49.28 14.37 -0.42
N THR A 319 48.65 13.22 -0.68
CA THR A 319 49.20 11.88 -0.43
C THR A 319 49.60 11.15 -1.71
N GLY A 320 49.01 11.51 -2.86
CA GLY A 320 49.17 10.79 -4.13
C GLY A 320 48.35 9.49 -4.21
N LEU A 321 47.52 9.19 -3.21
CA LEU A 321 46.70 7.98 -3.14
C LEU A 321 45.42 8.11 -3.99
N GLY A 322 44.85 6.97 -4.40
CA GLY A 322 43.64 6.92 -5.22
C GLY A 322 42.33 6.80 -4.45
N GLY A 323 42.34 6.30 -3.22
CA GLY A 323 41.11 6.10 -2.43
C GLY A 323 40.49 7.41 -1.93
N HIS A 324 39.24 7.33 -1.50
CA HIS A 324 38.51 8.49 -0.99
C HIS A 324 39.01 8.87 0.42
N ASP A 325 38.95 10.16 0.77
CA ASP A 325 39.37 10.67 2.09
C ASP A 325 40.79 10.24 2.53
N GLY A 326 41.68 9.97 1.57
CA GLY A 326 43.05 9.51 1.81
C GLY A 326 43.21 7.99 2.03
N SER A 327 42.18 7.19 1.73
CA SER A 327 42.30 5.73 1.71
C SER A 327 43.35 5.29 0.69
N LYS A 328 44.13 4.28 1.05
CA LYS A 328 45.12 3.72 0.13
C LYS A 328 44.45 2.84 -0.91
N TYR A 329 43.43 2.09 -0.52
CA TYR A 329 42.71 1.19 -1.40
C TYR A 329 41.28 1.66 -1.65
N PHE A 330 40.66 1.05 -2.65
CA PHE A 330 39.28 1.28 -3.04
C PHE A 330 38.77 0.07 -3.83
N GLY A 331 37.46 -0.03 -3.96
CA GLY A 331 36.79 -1.08 -4.73
C GLY A 331 36.74 -0.74 -6.21
N VAL A 332 36.98 -1.71 -7.08
CA VAL A 332 36.71 -1.64 -8.51
C VAL A 332 35.63 -2.66 -8.84
N ASN A 333 34.54 -2.18 -9.41
CA ASN A 333 33.46 -3.03 -9.92
C ASN A 333 33.55 -3.10 -11.45
N PHE A 334 33.58 -4.32 -11.96
CA PHE A 334 33.34 -4.62 -13.36
C PHE A 334 31.96 -5.23 -13.53
N THR A 335 31.10 -4.56 -14.31
CA THR A 335 29.78 -5.06 -14.69
C THR A 335 29.81 -5.63 -16.10
N ALA A 336 29.39 -6.89 -16.28
CA ALA A 336 29.23 -7.50 -17.60
C ALA A 336 27.78 -7.97 -17.82
N VAL A 337 26.95 -7.15 -18.48
CA VAL A 337 25.58 -7.54 -18.83
C VAL A 337 25.60 -8.58 -19.96
N GLY A 338 24.98 -9.74 -19.74
CA GLY A 338 24.77 -10.77 -20.77
C GLY A 338 25.83 -11.88 -20.86
N TYR A 339 26.89 -11.82 -20.05
CA TYR A 339 27.94 -12.87 -19.99
C TYR A 339 28.07 -13.56 -18.63
N GLY A 340 27.21 -13.26 -17.64
CA GLY A 340 27.10 -13.98 -16.36
C GLY A 340 26.19 -13.29 -15.34
N GLU A 341 26.35 -13.66 -14.07
CA GLU A 341 25.66 -13.00 -12.94
C GLU A 341 26.20 -11.58 -12.75
N LEU A 342 25.40 -10.66 -12.22
CA LEU A 342 25.89 -9.31 -11.93
C LEU A 342 26.67 -9.31 -10.61
N THR A 343 27.64 -8.41 -10.50
CA THR A 343 28.45 -8.26 -9.29
C THR A 343 27.59 -7.77 -8.13
N ARG A 344 27.76 -8.39 -6.97
CA ARG A 344 27.00 -8.06 -5.77
C ARG A 344 27.85 -7.99 -4.51
N ILE A 345 27.44 -7.10 -3.63
CA ILE A 345 27.83 -7.08 -2.22
C ILE A 345 26.72 -7.82 -1.46
N ASN A 346 27.11 -8.73 -0.59
CA ASN A 346 26.21 -9.53 0.23
C ASN A 346 26.40 -9.11 1.69
N PHE A 347 25.32 -9.10 2.46
CA PHE A 347 25.40 -8.86 3.89
C PHE A 347 25.11 -10.15 4.66
N ALA A 348 25.55 -10.27 5.92
CA ALA A 348 25.21 -11.40 6.80
C ALA A 348 23.69 -11.53 7.01
N GLY A 349 23.02 -10.39 7.13
CA GLY A 349 21.58 -10.24 7.24
C GLY A 349 21.14 -8.92 6.59
N PRO A 350 19.83 -8.67 6.44
CA PRO A 350 19.35 -7.53 5.66
C PRO A 350 19.81 -6.20 6.26
N ARG A 351 20.41 -5.32 5.44
CA ARG A 351 20.92 -4.00 5.84
C ARG A 351 20.19 -2.88 5.11
N LYS A 352 20.07 -1.71 5.75
CA LYS A 352 19.68 -0.47 5.10
C LYS A 352 20.94 0.24 4.62
N LEU A 353 21.07 0.46 3.31
CA LEU A 353 22.19 1.23 2.76
C LEU A 353 21.88 2.72 2.88
N LEU A 354 22.93 3.51 3.17
CA LEU A 354 22.82 4.95 3.32
C LEU A 354 23.48 5.66 2.14
N ARG A 355 24.75 5.37 1.89
CA ARG A 355 25.53 6.01 0.81
C ARG A 355 26.78 5.21 0.49
N MET A 356 27.44 5.57 -0.59
CA MET A 356 28.81 5.19 -0.91
C MET A 356 29.47 6.31 -1.72
N TYR A 357 30.78 6.33 -1.83
CA TYR A 357 31.46 7.20 -2.79
C TYR A 357 31.77 6.41 -4.05
N VAL A 358 31.54 7.02 -5.22
CA VAL A 358 31.81 6.43 -6.53
C VAL A 358 32.65 7.36 -7.38
N ALA A 359 33.47 6.78 -8.25
CA ALA A 359 34.32 7.49 -9.20
C ALA A 359 34.41 6.71 -10.52
N ASN A 360 34.74 7.42 -11.60
CA ASN A 360 35.10 6.78 -12.85
C ASN A 360 36.42 6.01 -12.71
N SER A 361 36.50 4.82 -13.31
CA SER A 361 37.80 4.21 -13.60
C SER A 361 38.55 5.05 -14.64
N THR A 362 39.89 5.01 -14.64
CA THR A 362 40.70 5.70 -15.66
C THR A 362 40.32 5.25 -17.06
N TYR A 363 40.12 3.95 -17.24
CA TYR A 363 39.80 3.41 -18.56
C TYR A 363 38.48 3.97 -19.09
N ALA A 364 37.41 3.96 -18.29
CA ALA A 364 36.13 4.55 -18.67
C ALA A 364 36.22 6.06 -18.89
N TYR A 365 36.86 6.78 -17.97
CA TYR A 365 37.00 8.23 -18.03
C TYR A 365 37.71 8.70 -19.31
N VAL A 366 38.89 8.13 -19.59
CA VAL A 366 39.70 8.58 -20.74
C VAL A 366 39.00 8.27 -22.05
N LEU A 367 38.30 7.14 -22.17
CA LEU A 367 37.53 6.82 -23.38
C LEU A 367 36.33 7.75 -23.56
N MET A 368 35.64 8.14 -22.49
CA MET A 368 34.58 9.14 -22.59
C MET A 368 35.12 10.52 -22.96
N ARG A 369 36.30 10.91 -22.46
CA ARG A 369 36.92 12.22 -22.75
C ARG A 369 37.50 12.30 -24.17
N ASP A 370 38.26 11.29 -24.57
CA ASP A 370 39.12 11.35 -25.77
C ASP A 370 38.56 10.50 -26.93
N GLY A 371 37.53 9.69 -26.67
CA GLY A 371 37.04 8.67 -27.59
C GLY A 371 37.88 7.40 -27.55
N ASN A 372 37.36 6.32 -28.15
CA ASN A 372 38.06 5.03 -28.21
C ASN A 372 39.07 5.01 -29.38
N PRO A 373 40.39 5.02 -29.13
CA PRO A 373 41.38 5.00 -30.20
C PRO A 373 41.52 3.63 -30.88
N PHE A 374 40.92 2.57 -30.31
CA PHE A 374 41.03 1.19 -30.76
C PHE A 374 39.74 0.66 -31.44
N GLY A 375 38.70 1.47 -31.61
CA GLY A 375 37.41 1.01 -32.12
C GLY A 375 36.43 2.14 -32.46
N THR A 376 35.13 1.86 -32.27
CA THR A 376 34.06 2.85 -32.33
C THR A 376 33.87 3.47 -30.93
N GLY A 377 33.62 4.78 -30.89
CA GLY A 377 33.39 5.53 -29.64
C GLY A 377 33.94 6.94 -29.79
N LYS A 378 33.06 7.92 -29.94
CA LYS A 378 33.45 9.34 -29.98
C LYS A 378 33.56 9.87 -28.54
N PRO A 379 34.30 10.97 -28.33
CA PRO A 379 34.18 11.74 -27.09
C PRO A 379 32.72 12.02 -26.74
N PHE A 380 32.36 11.86 -25.47
CA PHE A 380 31.07 12.24 -24.94
C PHE A 380 30.93 13.77 -25.00
N GLY A 381 29.71 14.26 -25.23
CA GLY A 381 29.47 15.69 -25.28
C GLY A 381 28.01 16.11 -25.23
N TYR A 382 27.80 17.40 -24.97
CA TYR A 382 26.46 18.00 -24.89
C TYR A 382 25.73 18.01 -26.24
N GLU A 383 26.46 18.02 -27.35
CA GLU A 383 25.86 17.97 -28.69
C GLU A 383 25.21 16.61 -29.00
N THR A 384 25.75 15.55 -28.40
CA THR A 384 25.29 14.16 -28.56
C THR A 384 24.38 13.72 -27.41
N GLY A 385 24.38 14.43 -26.28
CA GLY A 385 23.55 14.12 -25.13
C GLY A 385 23.99 12.85 -24.40
N ASP A 386 25.31 12.58 -24.40
CA ASP A 386 25.85 11.32 -23.89
C ASP A 386 25.77 11.20 -22.37
N TRP A 387 25.72 9.97 -21.88
CA TRP A 387 25.67 9.69 -20.44
C TRP A 387 26.17 8.29 -20.12
N LEU A 388 26.66 8.12 -18.89
CA LEU A 388 27.01 6.86 -18.28
C LEU A 388 26.53 6.88 -16.83
N LYS A 389 25.83 5.83 -16.40
CA LYS A 389 25.30 5.72 -15.04
C LYS A 389 25.59 4.35 -14.43
N ILE A 390 25.69 4.34 -13.11
CA ILE A 390 25.60 3.17 -12.25
C ILE A 390 24.12 3.00 -11.85
N VAL A 391 23.64 1.77 -11.84
CA VAL A 391 22.36 1.39 -11.23
C VAL A 391 22.64 0.40 -10.12
N ALA A 392 22.32 0.76 -8.88
CA ALA A 392 22.37 -0.13 -7.74
C ALA A 392 20.98 -0.75 -7.54
N TYR A 393 20.87 -2.08 -7.60
CA TYR A 393 19.64 -2.81 -7.30
C TYR A 393 19.72 -3.41 -5.90
N ALA A 394 18.71 -3.16 -5.08
CA ALA A 394 18.50 -3.83 -3.80
C ALA A 394 17.82 -5.19 -4.05
N LEU A 395 18.33 -6.25 -3.44
CA LEU A 395 17.74 -7.59 -3.51
C LEU A 395 17.43 -8.13 -2.12
N ASP A 396 16.30 -8.85 -2.02
CA ASP A 396 15.89 -9.56 -0.80
C ASP A 396 16.67 -10.88 -0.59
N GLU A 397 16.35 -11.62 0.47
CA GLU A 397 16.95 -12.91 0.78
C GLU A 397 16.71 -14.00 -0.29
N ASN A 398 15.70 -13.81 -1.15
CA ASN A 398 15.37 -14.70 -2.26
C ASN A 398 16.08 -14.30 -3.57
N MET A 399 16.94 -13.27 -3.54
CA MET A 399 17.60 -12.67 -4.69
C MET A 399 16.61 -12.01 -5.67
N GLU A 400 15.45 -11.54 -5.20
CA GLU A 400 14.53 -10.75 -6.00
C GLU A 400 14.86 -9.26 -5.87
N ARG A 401 14.89 -8.54 -7.00
CA ARG A 401 15.11 -7.09 -7.01
C ARG A 401 13.88 -6.38 -6.41
N ILE A 402 14.08 -5.65 -5.33
CA ILE A 402 13.03 -4.95 -4.56
C ILE A 402 13.14 -3.42 -4.62
N GLY A 403 14.22 -2.89 -5.20
CA GLY A 403 14.39 -1.45 -5.39
C GLY A 403 15.62 -1.12 -6.21
N SER A 404 15.75 0.15 -6.62
CA SER A 404 16.90 0.62 -7.39
C SER A 404 17.22 2.09 -7.12
N ALA A 405 18.50 2.44 -7.16
CA ALA A 405 19.00 3.80 -7.13
C ALA A 405 19.98 4.00 -8.30
N GLU A 406 20.10 5.23 -8.81
CA GLU A 406 20.91 5.54 -9.99
C GLU A 406 21.88 6.69 -9.71
N PHE A 407 23.08 6.60 -10.27
CA PHE A 407 24.10 7.66 -10.21
C PHE A 407 24.76 7.87 -11.55
N TYR A 408 24.81 9.11 -12.04
CA TYR A 408 25.45 9.44 -13.32
C TYR A 408 26.94 9.76 -13.12
N LEU A 409 27.80 8.93 -13.70
CA LEU A 409 29.26 9.18 -13.79
C LEU A 409 29.61 10.14 -14.93
N ALA A 410 28.74 10.24 -15.93
CA ALA A 410 28.77 11.26 -16.95
C ALA A 410 27.33 11.61 -17.35
N ASP A 411 27.02 12.90 -17.47
CA ASP A 411 25.73 13.36 -17.98
C ASP A 411 25.89 14.65 -18.79
N PHE A 412 25.65 14.53 -20.09
CA PHE A 412 25.69 15.62 -21.06
C PHE A 412 24.31 15.88 -21.69
N ARG A 413 23.23 15.32 -21.14
CA ARG A 413 21.88 15.42 -21.74
C ARG A 413 21.30 16.83 -21.69
N THR A 414 21.71 17.63 -20.71
CA THR A 414 21.27 19.02 -20.54
C THR A 414 22.47 19.94 -20.31
N ALA A 415 22.35 21.22 -20.67
CA ALA A 415 23.46 22.17 -20.57
C ALA A 415 23.88 22.48 -19.11
N ASP A 416 23.02 22.19 -18.15
CA ASP A 416 23.24 22.32 -16.71
C ASP A 416 23.72 21.02 -16.04
N ALA A 417 23.69 19.89 -16.75
CA ALA A 417 24.26 18.64 -16.25
C ALA A 417 25.78 18.77 -16.05
N PRO A 418 26.36 18.11 -15.04
CA PRO A 418 27.75 18.32 -14.64
C PRO A 418 28.79 17.84 -15.67
N GLY A 419 28.36 17.16 -16.75
CA GLY A 419 29.26 16.60 -17.74
C GLY A 419 29.93 15.34 -17.22
N LEU A 420 31.22 15.19 -17.53
CA LEU A 420 32.04 14.06 -17.10
C LEU A 420 32.60 14.31 -15.69
N LEU A 421 32.29 13.43 -14.74
CA LEU A 421 32.71 13.58 -13.35
C LEU A 421 34.15 13.11 -13.11
N GLU A 422 34.91 13.94 -12.40
CA GLU A 422 36.29 13.68 -11.95
C GLU A 422 36.32 13.46 -10.44
N GLY A 423 37.07 12.46 -9.98
CA GLY A 423 37.18 12.18 -8.55
C GLY A 423 35.96 11.49 -7.95
N TRP A 424 35.91 11.53 -6.63
CA TRP A 424 34.92 10.84 -5.80
C TRP A 424 33.66 11.70 -5.58
N HIS A 425 32.50 11.09 -5.79
CA HIS A 425 31.20 11.70 -5.54
C HIS A 425 30.31 10.80 -4.69
N GLU A 426 29.54 11.39 -3.79
CA GLU A 426 28.59 10.65 -2.95
C GLU A 426 27.42 10.16 -3.80
N PHE A 427 27.19 8.86 -3.77
CA PHE A 427 26.01 8.18 -4.29
C PHE A 427 25.05 7.88 -3.14
N ASP A 428 23.94 8.60 -3.09
CA ASP A 428 22.84 8.37 -2.16
C ASP A 428 22.14 7.03 -2.44
N LEU A 429 22.17 6.13 -1.45
CA LEU A 429 21.51 4.83 -1.47
C LEU A 429 20.33 4.76 -0.50
N GLY A 430 20.02 5.83 0.23
CA GLY A 430 19.01 5.88 1.27
C GLY A 430 17.59 5.63 0.76
N SER A 431 17.36 5.78 -0.54
CA SER A 431 16.08 5.42 -1.19
C SER A 431 15.89 3.92 -1.39
N LEU A 432 16.96 3.11 -1.29
CA LEU A 432 16.85 1.65 -1.41
C LEU A 432 16.16 1.05 -0.17
N PRO A 433 15.26 0.08 -0.33
CA PRO A 433 14.73 -0.68 0.80
C PRO A 433 15.85 -1.47 1.49
N ARG A 434 15.59 -1.95 2.71
CA ARG A 434 16.50 -2.90 3.37
C ARG A 434 16.72 -4.12 2.48
N CYS A 435 17.98 -4.50 2.27
CA CYS A 435 18.35 -5.55 1.31
C CYS A 435 19.36 -6.53 1.91
N GLN A 436 19.29 -7.78 1.46
CA GLN A 436 20.30 -8.80 1.76
C GLN A 436 21.50 -8.66 0.81
N PHE A 437 21.26 -8.19 -0.40
CA PHE A 437 22.27 -8.00 -1.44
C PHE A 437 22.10 -6.66 -2.14
N VAL A 438 23.21 -6.07 -2.60
CA VAL A 438 23.18 -4.98 -3.57
C VAL A 438 23.99 -5.37 -4.81
N GLU A 439 23.33 -5.29 -5.95
CA GLU A 439 23.86 -5.62 -7.27
C GLU A 439 24.09 -4.34 -8.06
N PHE A 440 25.18 -4.28 -8.84
CA PHE A 440 25.50 -3.09 -9.63
C PHE A 440 25.46 -3.38 -11.14
N ASP A 441 24.84 -2.47 -11.87
CA ASP A 441 24.80 -2.43 -13.33
C ASP A 441 25.37 -1.09 -13.85
N MET A 442 25.89 -1.09 -15.08
CA MET A 442 26.34 0.11 -15.77
C MET A 442 25.62 0.26 -17.10
N GLN A 443 25.01 1.42 -17.30
CA GLN A 443 24.22 1.74 -18.49
C GLN A 443 24.69 3.07 -19.09
N GLY A 444 24.64 3.22 -20.40
CA GLY A 444 25.09 4.44 -21.06
C GLY A 444 24.57 4.63 -22.48
N SER A 445 24.74 5.84 -22.99
CA SER A 445 24.33 6.23 -24.35
C SER A 445 25.14 5.55 -25.44
N ASP A 446 26.43 5.29 -25.21
CA ASP A 446 27.31 4.58 -26.15
C ASP A 446 27.11 3.05 -26.03
N THR A 447 25.94 2.60 -26.46
CA THR A 447 25.51 1.20 -26.46
C THR A 447 25.25 0.73 -27.89
N GLY A 448 25.83 -0.41 -28.26
CA GLY A 448 25.60 -1.08 -29.56
C GLY A 448 24.84 -2.40 -29.42
N ASP A 449 24.75 -3.15 -30.52
CA ASP A 449 24.04 -4.45 -30.59
C ASP A 449 24.58 -5.52 -29.62
N TYR A 450 25.81 -5.34 -29.13
CA TYR A 450 26.51 -6.28 -28.24
C TYR A 450 26.63 -5.78 -26.79
N GLY A 451 25.97 -4.67 -26.46
CA GLY A 451 26.01 -4.06 -25.12
C GLY A 451 26.75 -2.71 -25.10
N LEU A 452 27.10 -2.28 -23.90
CA LEU A 452 27.79 -1.02 -23.66
C LEU A 452 29.18 -1.03 -24.32
N ASN A 453 29.47 -0.03 -25.17
CA ASN A 453 30.80 0.13 -25.79
C ASN A 453 31.79 0.81 -24.83
N THR A 454 31.29 1.67 -23.94
CA THR A 454 32.08 2.26 -22.85
C THR A 454 32.53 1.15 -21.88
N PRO A 455 33.78 1.16 -21.40
CA PRO A 455 34.23 0.20 -20.40
C PRO A 455 33.34 0.24 -19.15
N ALA A 456 32.74 -0.89 -18.79
CA ALA A 456 31.84 -1.02 -17.66
C ALA A 456 32.60 -1.21 -16.34
N TYR A 457 33.54 -0.30 -16.05
CA TYR A 457 34.36 -0.28 -14.84
C TYR A 457 34.11 1.02 -14.06
N PHE A 458 33.70 0.91 -12.82
CA PHE A 458 33.63 2.03 -11.88
C PHE A 458 34.34 1.71 -10.57
N CYS A 459 34.73 2.75 -9.84
CA CYS A 459 35.38 2.64 -8.55
C CYS A 459 34.39 3.04 -7.45
N PHE A 460 34.50 2.40 -6.29
CA PHE A 460 33.74 2.77 -5.09
C PHE A 460 34.61 2.75 -3.83
N ASP A 461 34.24 3.54 -2.83
CA ASP A 461 34.84 3.56 -1.50
C ASP A 461 33.81 4.03 -0.46
N ASP A 462 34.13 3.88 0.82
CA ASP A 462 33.32 4.37 1.95
C ASP A 462 31.83 3.99 1.86
N LEU A 463 31.53 2.70 1.67
CA LEU A 463 30.16 2.19 1.73
C LEU A 463 29.63 2.29 3.16
N VAL A 464 28.50 2.97 3.34
CA VAL A 464 27.86 3.17 4.64
C VAL A 464 26.48 2.49 4.68
N TYR A 465 26.25 1.71 5.73
CA TYR A 465 24.97 1.05 6.00
C TYR A 465 24.62 1.03 7.50
N GLU A 466 23.35 0.76 7.83
CA GLU A 466 22.89 0.61 9.22
C GLU A 466 23.32 -0.74 9.81
N GLY A 467 24.18 -0.68 10.84
CA GLY A 467 24.53 -1.77 11.74
C GLY A 467 23.55 -1.93 12.91
N GLU A 468 23.91 -2.71 13.92
CA GLU A 468 23.08 -2.89 15.12
C GLU A 468 23.20 -1.66 16.05
N GLY A 469 22.39 -0.64 15.79
CA GLY A 469 22.35 0.59 16.61
C GLY A 469 23.41 1.65 16.27
N GLU A 470 24.20 1.44 15.21
CA GLU A 470 25.20 2.37 14.68
C GLU A 470 25.29 2.30 13.15
N SER A 471 25.96 3.26 12.51
CA SER A 471 26.30 3.14 11.08
C SER A 471 27.67 2.51 10.92
N VAL A 472 27.79 1.54 10.04
CA VAL A 472 29.08 0.94 9.69
C VAL A 472 29.58 1.59 8.40
N LYS A 473 30.84 2.04 8.41
CA LYS A 473 31.54 2.49 7.21
C LYS A 473 32.62 1.48 6.85
N VAL A 474 32.51 0.95 5.64
CA VAL A 474 33.53 0.08 5.04
C VAL A 474 34.53 0.97 4.32
N ARG A 475 35.77 1.04 4.82
CA ARG A 475 36.86 1.83 4.25
C ARG A 475 37.99 0.91 3.81
N LEU A 476 38.29 0.87 2.52
CA LEU A 476 39.18 -0.15 1.93
C LEU A 476 40.67 0.14 2.06
#